data_AF-A0AAP5LTA5-F1
#
_entry.id   AF-A0AAP5LTA5-F1
#
_cell.length_a   1.000
_cell.length_b   1.000
_cell.length_c   1.000
_cell.angle_alpha   90.00
_cell.angle_beta   90.00
_cell.angle_gamma   90.00
#
_symmetry.space_group_name_H-M   'P 1'
#
loop_
_entity.id
_entity.type
_entity.pdbx_description
1 polymer ?
#
loop_
_entity_poly.entity_id
_entity_poly.type
_entity_poly.pdbx_seq_one_letter_code
_entity_poly.pdbx_strand_id
1 'polypeptide(L)'
;MRSLCFPLLAIALLAGGMASPASANPQACADLWTARNEIYKAQGYCFRTKRAIAAFGNAGCQYDNVEDLPLSANDHRAIADILRQERALRCPR
;
A
#
# COMPACT_ATOMS: atom_id res chain seq x y z
N MET A 1 62.71 0.10 -31.67
CA MET A 1 61.85 -0.60 -32.64
C MET A 1 60.66 -1.18 -31.89
N ARG A 2 59.43 -0.80 -32.29
CA ARG A 2 58.10 -1.44 -32.01
C ARG A 2 57.67 -1.53 -30.53
N SER A 3 56.86 -0.58 -30.03
CA SER A 3 55.39 -0.43 -30.15
C SER A 3 54.57 -1.46 -29.35
N LEU A 4 53.52 -0.93 -28.70
CA LEU A 4 52.21 -1.49 -28.25
C LEU A 4 52.01 -1.29 -26.72
N CYS A 5 51.22 -0.32 -26.22
CA CYS A 5 49.79 -0.05 -26.38
C CYS A 5 48.88 -1.12 -25.73
N PHE A 6 48.39 -0.87 -24.51
CA PHE A 6 46.94 -0.70 -24.18
C PHE A 6 46.72 -0.74 -22.65
N PRO A 7 45.95 0.20 -22.07
CA PRO A 7 45.63 0.24 -20.64
C PRO A 7 44.50 -0.75 -20.33
N LEU A 8 44.60 -1.48 -19.22
CA LEU A 8 43.50 -2.33 -18.74
C LEU A 8 42.87 -1.69 -17.51
N LEU A 9 41.80 -0.92 -17.79
CA LEU A 9 40.80 -0.50 -16.83
C LEU A 9 40.31 -1.72 -16.03
N ALA A 10 40.43 -1.66 -14.70
CA ALA A 10 39.69 -2.53 -13.81
C ALA A 10 38.21 -2.09 -13.81
N ILE A 11 37.39 -2.76 -14.61
CA ILE A 11 35.93 -2.56 -14.62
C ILE A 11 35.38 -3.22 -13.36
N ALA A 12 35.03 -2.41 -12.36
CA ALA A 12 34.26 -2.85 -11.21
C ALA A 12 32.82 -3.18 -11.67
N LEU A 13 32.49 -4.46 -11.78
CA LEU A 13 31.11 -4.92 -11.94
C LEU A 13 30.36 -4.71 -10.62
N LEU A 14 29.78 -3.52 -10.46
CA LEU A 14 28.67 -3.29 -9.53
C LEU A 14 27.45 -4.04 -10.08
N ALA A 15 27.29 -5.31 -9.73
CA ALA A 15 26.04 -6.04 -9.90
C ALA A 15 25.01 -5.49 -8.92
N GLY A 16 24.47 -4.30 -9.22
CA GLY A 16 23.29 -3.77 -8.56
C GLY A 16 22.11 -4.66 -8.91
N GLY A 17 21.70 -5.51 -7.97
CA GLY A 17 20.49 -6.31 -8.09
C GLY A 17 19.30 -5.40 -8.37
N MET A 18 18.79 -5.44 -9.59
CA MET A 18 17.56 -4.76 -9.95
C MET A 18 16.42 -5.47 -9.23
N ALA A 19 16.00 -4.95 -8.08
CA ALA A 19 14.77 -5.37 -7.45
C ALA A 19 13.62 -5.01 -8.42
N SER A 20 13.14 -6.02 -9.17
CA SER A 20 11.97 -5.86 -10.04
C SER A 20 10.85 -5.22 -9.23
N PRO A 21 10.14 -4.21 -9.76
CA PRO A 21 9.03 -3.64 -9.04
C PRO A 21 8.00 -4.77 -8.84
N ALA A 22 7.71 -5.12 -7.59
CA ALA A 22 6.53 -5.92 -7.28
C ALA A 22 5.35 -5.23 -7.96
N SER A 23 4.84 -5.86 -9.02
CA SER A 23 3.63 -5.41 -9.69
C SER A 23 2.50 -5.60 -8.70
N ALA A 24 1.84 -4.50 -8.32
CA ALA A 24 0.67 -4.55 -7.46
C ALA A 24 -0.31 -5.58 -8.05
N ASN A 25 -0.61 -6.65 -7.32
CA ASN A 25 -1.71 -7.54 -7.68
C ASN A 25 -3.00 -6.73 -7.44
N PRO A 26 -3.74 -6.31 -8.50
CA PRO A 26 -4.85 -5.38 -8.34
C PRO A 26 -5.96 -5.96 -7.45
N GLN A 27 -6.15 -7.29 -7.49
CA GLN A 27 -7.11 -7.98 -6.64
C GLN A 27 -6.70 -7.91 -5.18
N ALA A 28 -5.44 -8.25 -4.86
CA ALA A 28 -4.96 -8.18 -3.48
C ALA A 28 -5.06 -6.76 -2.90
N CYS A 29 -4.80 -5.73 -3.71
CA CYS A 29 -4.99 -4.35 -3.30
C CYS A 29 -6.46 -3.99 -3.09
N ALA A 30 -7.37 -4.50 -3.93
CA ALA A 30 -8.79 -4.32 -3.73
C ALA A 30 -9.27 -5.00 -2.43
N ASP A 31 -8.81 -6.21 -2.15
CA ASP A 31 -9.16 -6.97 -0.95
C ASP A 31 -8.67 -6.27 0.33
N LEU A 32 -7.41 -5.80 0.35
CA LEU A 32 -6.87 -5.04 1.48
C LEU A 32 -7.60 -3.71 1.69
N TRP A 33 -7.91 -2.99 0.60
CA TRP A 33 -8.72 -1.78 0.67
C TRP A 33 -10.09 -2.09 1.27
N THR A 34 -10.75 -3.16 0.81
CA THR A 34 -12.05 -3.57 1.34
C THR A 34 -11.97 -3.87 2.83
N ALA A 35 -11.04 -4.72 3.25
CA ALA A 35 -10.86 -5.09 4.66
C ALA A 35 -10.63 -3.88 5.57
N ARG A 36 -9.81 -2.90 5.15
CA ARG A 36 -9.59 -1.67 5.93
C ARG A 36 -10.87 -0.85 6.07
N ASN A 37 -11.62 -0.68 4.98
CA ASN A 37 -12.83 0.13 4.98
C ASN A 37 -14.00 -0.57 5.69
N GLU A 38 -14.06 -1.89 5.72
CA GLU A 38 -15.04 -2.63 6.53
C GLU A 38 -14.89 -2.34 8.02
N ILE A 39 -13.64 -2.24 8.52
CA ILE A 39 -13.38 -1.83 9.91
C ILE A 39 -13.94 -0.43 10.16
N TYR A 40 -13.69 0.53 9.26
CA TYR A 40 -14.22 1.89 9.41
C TYR A 40 -15.75 1.93 9.34
N LYS A 41 -16.37 1.16 8.43
CA LYS A 41 -17.83 1.08 8.30
C LYS A 41 -18.46 0.50 9.56
N ALA A 42 -17.85 -0.54 10.14
CA ALA A 42 -18.31 -1.16 11.37
C ALA A 42 -18.31 -0.18 12.55
N GLN A 43 -17.37 0.77 12.58
CA GLN A 43 -17.31 1.84 13.57
C GLN A 43 -18.14 3.09 13.21
N GLY A 44 -18.92 3.06 12.14
CA GLY A 44 -19.84 4.13 11.78
C GLY A 44 -19.21 5.27 10.95
N TYR A 45 -18.14 5.02 10.21
CA TYR A 45 -17.54 6.05 9.35
C TYR A 45 -18.43 6.45 8.16
N CYS A 46 -18.52 7.76 7.91
CA CYS A 46 -19.18 8.37 6.77
C CYS A 46 -18.18 8.55 5.62
N PHE A 47 -18.27 7.71 4.60
CA PHE A 47 -17.37 7.76 3.45
C PHE A 47 -17.60 9.00 2.57
N ARG A 48 -16.52 9.59 2.07
CA ARG A 48 -16.56 10.81 1.24
C ARG A 48 -16.30 10.57 -0.24
N THR A 49 -15.60 9.49 -0.58
CA THR A 49 -15.27 9.19 -1.99
C THR A 49 -16.42 8.44 -2.66
N LYS A 50 -16.67 8.73 -3.95
CA LYS A 50 -17.71 8.03 -4.72
C LYS A 50 -17.51 6.51 -4.72
N ARG A 51 -16.25 6.04 -4.82
CA ARG A 51 -15.89 4.62 -4.76
C ARG A 51 -16.31 3.97 -3.44
N ALA A 52 -15.96 4.58 -2.30
CA ALA A 52 -16.27 4.02 -0.99
C ALA A 52 -17.77 4.11 -0.67
N ILE A 53 -18.43 5.20 -1.05
CA ILE A 53 -19.90 5.34 -0.93
C ILE A 53 -20.60 4.26 -1.75
N ALA A 54 -20.17 3.99 -2.98
CA ALA A 54 -20.76 2.95 -3.82
C ALA A 54 -20.53 1.53 -3.24
N ALA A 55 -19.39 1.29 -2.60
CA ALA A 55 -19.05 -0.02 -2.04
C ALA A 55 -19.73 -0.30 -0.68
N PHE A 56 -19.81 0.70 0.20
CA PHE A 56 -20.21 0.50 1.60
C PHE A 56 -21.46 1.29 2.03
N GLY A 57 -21.81 2.35 1.29
CA GLY A 57 -22.89 3.27 1.61
C GLY A 57 -22.68 4.08 2.90
N ASN A 58 -23.48 5.13 3.06
CA ASN A 58 -23.46 5.99 4.26
C ASN A 58 -24.72 5.88 5.12
N ALA A 59 -25.61 4.92 4.83
CA ALA A 59 -26.75 4.68 5.70
C ALA A 59 -26.25 4.36 7.13
N GLY A 60 -26.77 5.10 8.11
CA GLY A 60 -26.48 4.92 9.54
C GLY A 60 -25.07 5.27 10.01
N CYS A 61 -24.26 5.97 9.20
CA CYS A 61 -22.95 6.44 9.66
C CYS A 61 -23.09 7.61 10.66
N GLN A 62 -22.07 7.80 11.49
CA GLN A 62 -22.05 8.75 12.62
C GLN A 62 -20.81 9.66 12.63
N TYR A 63 -19.69 9.18 12.10
CA TYR A 63 -18.40 9.86 12.22
C TYR A 63 -17.86 10.27 10.86
N ASP A 64 -17.48 11.54 10.77
CA ASP A 64 -17.05 12.18 9.53
C ASP A 64 -15.53 12.15 9.33
N ASN A 65 -14.77 11.86 10.39
CA ASN A 65 -13.32 11.70 10.39
C ASN A 65 -12.97 10.31 10.96
N VAL A 66 -11.87 9.73 10.47
CA VAL A 66 -11.43 8.39 10.89
C VAL A 66 -10.86 8.42 12.31
N GLU A 67 -10.28 9.56 12.69
CA GLU A 67 -9.68 9.81 14.00
C GLU A 67 -10.70 9.84 15.14
N ASP A 68 -11.98 10.08 14.82
CA ASP A 68 -13.08 10.13 15.78
C ASP A 68 -13.73 8.74 16.02
N LEU A 69 -13.33 7.73 15.24
CA LEU A 69 -13.93 6.40 15.33
C LEU A 69 -13.55 5.72 16.66
N PRO A 70 -14.50 5.06 17.35
CA PRO A 70 -14.24 4.32 18.59
C PRO A 70 -13.52 2.97 18.32
N LEU A 71 -12.36 3.01 17.68
CA LEU A 71 -11.56 1.84 17.31
C LEU A 71 -10.98 1.15 18.55
N SER A 72 -11.13 -0.17 18.61
CA SER A 72 -10.49 -0.98 19.64
C SER A 72 -8.99 -1.11 19.39
N ALA A 73 -8.24 -1.57 20.39
CA ALA A 73 -6.83 -1.91 20.22
C ALA A 73 -6.60 -2.99 19.16
N ASN A 74 -7.59 -3.88 18.94
CA ASN A 74 -7.53 -4.92 17.91
C ASN A 74 -7.70 -4.31 16.51
N ASP A 75 -8.65 -3.39 16.35
CA ASP A 75 -8.89 -2.69 15.08
C ASP A 75 -7.65 -1.92 14.64
N HIS A 76 -7.01 -1.19 15.56
CA HIS A 76 -5.76 -0.49 15.28
C HIS A 76 -4.65 -1.43 14.80
N ARG A 77 -4.51 -2.61 15.40
CA ARG A 77 -3.51 -3.60 14.95
C ARG A 77 -3.87 -4.14 13.56
N ALA A 78 -5.13 -4.49 13.32
CA ALA A 78 -5.58 -4.97 12.01
C ALA A 78 -5.35 -3.92 10.90
N ILE A 79 -5.73 -2.66 11.14
CA ILE A 79 -5.49 -1.56 10.20
C ILE A 79 -4.00 -1.36 9.94
N ALA A 80 -3.16 -1.37 11.00
CA ALA A 80 -1.71 -1.23 10.85
C ALA A 80 -1.10 -2.36 10.01
N ASP A 81 -1.58 -3.58 10.18
CA ASP A 81 -1.15 -4.77 9.43
C ASP A 81 -1.56 -4.68 7.95
N ILE A 82 -2.80 -4.26 7.68
CA ILE A 82 -3.29 -4.01 6.32
C ILE A 82 -2.47 -2.92 5.63
N LEU A 83 -2.25 -1.78 6.30
CA LEU A 83 -1.47 -0.67 5.76
C LEU A 83 -0.02 -1.07 5.47
N ARG A 84 0.58 -1.97 6.25
CA ARG A 84 1.91 -2.53 5.94
C ARG A 84 1.89 -3.33 4.64
N GLN A 85 0.88 -4.17 4.45
CA GLN A 85 0.73 -4.98 3.23
C GLN A 85 0.43 -4.12 2.00
N GLU A 86 -0.45 -3.12 2.12
CA GLU A 86 -0.75 -2.19 1.02
C GLU A 86 0.52 -1.44 0.58
N ARG A 87 1.38 -1.03 1.52
CA ARG A 87 2.68 -0.42 1.21
C ARG A 87 3.64 -1.40 0.53
N ALA A 88 3.73 -2.64 1.02
CA ALA A 88 4.59 -3.67 0.44
C ALA A 88 4.19 -3.99 -1.02
N LEU A 89 2.89 -4.03 -1.30
CA LEU A 89 2.33 -4.28 -2.62
C LEU A 89 2.23 -3.02 -3.50
N ARG A 90 2.57 -1.84 -2.97
CA ARG A 90 2.42 -0.53 -3.65
C ARG A 90 1.01 -0.28 -4.17
N CYS A 91 0.01 -0.59 -3.36
CA CYS A 91 -1.39 -0.37 -3.72
C CYS A 91 -1.70 1.12 -3.95
N PRO A 92 -2.58 1.44 -4.91
CA PRO A 92 -3.04 2.82 -5.11
C PRO A 92 -3.80 3.30 -3.88
N ARG A 93 -3.62 4.58 -3.52
CA ARG A 93 -4.26 5.23 -2.37
C ARG A 93 -5.62 5.80 -2.74
#